data_AF-A0A0A2L6H2-F1
#
_entry.id   AF-A0A0A2L6H2-F1
#
_cell.length_a   1.000
_cell.length_b   1.000
_cell.length_c   1.000
_cell.angle_alpha   90.00
_cell.angle_beta   90.00
_cell.angle_gamma   90.00
#
_symmetry.space_group_name_H-M   'P 1'
#
loop_
_entity.id
_entity.type
_entity.pdbx_description
1 polymer ?
#
loop_
_entity_poly.entity_id
_entity_poly.type
_entity_poly.pdbx_seq_one_letter_code
_entity_poly.pdbx_strand_id
1 'polypeptide(L)'
;MRLPYRSRTLYNKLPDDAAQPAVSDEHIANLAALFVHHNAEKVLGIHLIHGHFEIPENTVMVGTNFENPALRWTKTMKIDEINPLNVYGHIFTLAGNELCPYELQDGPLPDLSSVGYSFLTDFLKYIVKTNLQDIIGL
;
A
#
# COMPACT_ATOMS: atom_id res chain seq x y z
N MET A 1 -0.01 19.53 0.23
CA MET A 1 1.33 18.95 0.45
C MET A 1 1.41 18.34 1.86
N ARG A 2 0.78 17.18 2.10
CA ARG A 2 0.73 16.49 3.42
C ARG A 2 1.03 14.98 3.36
N LEU A 3 1.06 14.40 2.16
CA LEU A 3 1.25 12.95 1.95
C LEU A 3 2.59 12.40 2.50
N PRO A 4 3.75 13.06 2.30
CA PRO A 4 5.03 12.45 2.67
C PRO A 4 5.23 12.33 4.19
N TYR A 5 4.88 13.37 4.96
CA TYR A 5 5.06 13.35 6.42
C TYR A 5 4.18 12.30 7.13
N ARG A 6 2.97 12.05 6.60
CA ARG A 6 2.08 11.00 7.13
C ARG A 6 2.63 9.60 6.81
N SER A 7 3.20 9.40 5.61
CA SER A 7 3.80 8.12 5.20
C SER A 7 4.88 7.65 6.16
N ARG A 8 5.84 8.51 6.53
CA ARG A 8 6.90 8.16 7.50
C ARG A 8 6.34 7.70 8.84
N THR A 9 5.41 8.49 9.38
CA THR A 9 4.83 8.23 10.70
C THR A 9 4.04 6.93 10.72
N LEU A 10 3.42 6.56 9.59
CA LEU A 10 2.75 5.28 9.44
C LEU A 10 3.77 4.14 9.33
N TYR A 11 4.78 4.27 8.46
CA TYR A 11 5.81 3.25 8.24
C TYR A 11 6.47 2.81 9.55
N ASN A 12 6.95 3.75 10.36
CA ASN A 12 7.65 3.44 11.62
C ASN A 12 6.74 2.88 12.72
N LYS A 13 5.42 2.80 12.49
CA LYS A 13 4.47 2.15 13.42
C LYS A 13 4.04 0.77 12.95
N LEU A 14 4.44 0.36 11.74
CA LEU A 14 4.09 -0.95 11.22
C LEU A 14 4.80 -2.05 12.01
N PRO A 15 4.15 -3.21 12.17
CA PRO A 15 4.80 -4.36 12.80
C PRO A 15 5.92 -4.91 11.91
N ASP A 16 6.84 -5.63 12.53
CA ASP A 16 7.77 -6.52 11.83
C ASP A 16 6.97 -7.65 11.16
N ASP A 17 7.40 -8.11 9.97
CA ASP A 17 6.70 -9.15 9.22
C ASP A 17 6.71 -10.50 9.94
N ALA A 18 7.78 -10.82 10.67
CA ALA A 18 7.86 -12.05 11.47
C ALA A 18 6.90 -12.04 12.67
N ALA A 19 6.40 -10.86 13.07
CA ALA A 19 5.45 -10.70 14.18
C ALA A 19 3.98 -10.77 13.73
N GLN A 20 3.70 -10.83 12.42
CA GLN A 20 2.33 -10.79 11.92
C GLN A 20 1.59 -12.12 12.08
N PRO A 21 0.29 -12.07 12.45
CA PRO A 21 -0.52 -13.27 12.50
C PRO A 21 -0.75 -13.84 11.09
N ALA A 22 -0.97 -15.14 11.01
CA ALA A 22 -1.41 -15.77 9.78
C ALA A 22 -2.79 -15.26 9.35
N VAL A 23 -2.96 -14.99 8.07
CA VAL A 23 -4.26 -14.69 7.46
C VAL A 23 -4.88 -16.00 7.00
N SER A 24 -6.13 -16.26 7.37
CA SER A 24 -6.80 -17.51 7.01
C SER A 24 -7.02 -17.62 5.50
N ASP A 25 -6.98 -18.86 4.98
CA ASP A 25 -7.25 -19.14 3.56
C ASP A 25 -8.65 -18.66 3.13
N GLU A 26 -9.63 -18.68 4.03
CA GLU A 26 -10.96 -18.13 3.80
C GLU A 26 -10.90 -16.64 3.50
N HIS A 27 -10.12 -15.87 4.26
CA HIS A 27 -9.97 -14.44 4.02
C HIS A 27 -9.28 -14.15 2.69
N ILE A 28 -8.24 -14.93 2.35
CA ILE A 28 -7.53 -14.81 1.07
C ILE A 28 -8.48 -15.12 -0.10
N ALA A 29 -9.27 -16.20 0.00
CA ALA A 29 -10.24 -16.57 -1.04
C ALA A 29 -11.32 -15.51 -1.24
N ASN A 30 -11.85 -14.95 -0.15
CA ASN A 30 -12.86 -13.89 -0.21
C ASN A 30 -12.31 -12.58 -0.79
N LEU A 31 -11.09 -12.20 -0.42
CA LEU A 31 -10.41 -11.04 -1.01
C LEU A 31 -10.14 -11.26 -2.49
N ALA A 32 -9.65 -12.43 -2.90
CA ALA A 32 -9.44 -12.76 -4.31
C ALA A 32 -10.75 -12.66 -5.11
N ALA A 33 -11.86 -13.20 -4.58
CA ALA A 33 -13.17 -13.09 -5.21
C ALA A 33 -13.63 -11.63 -5.35
N LEU A 34 -13.38 -10.80 -4.34
CA LEU A 34 -13.67 -9.36 -4.38
C LEU A 34 -12.87 -8.66 -5.48
N PHE A 35 -11.56 -8.93 -5.59
CA PHE A 35 -10.71 -8.32 -6.62
C PHE A 35 -11.19 -8.70 -8.03
N VAL A 36 -11.47 -9.99 -8.26
CA VAL A 36 -12.00 -10.45 -9.56
C VAL A 36 -13.36 -9.83 -9.87
N HIS A 37 -14.25 -9.74 -8.88
CA HIS A 37 -15.58 -9.13 -9.06
C HIS A 37 -15.50 -7.67 -9.55
N HIS A 38 -14.49 -6.93 -9.10
CA HIS A 38 -14.25 -5.55 -9.50
C HIS A 38 -13.21 -5.39 -10.61
N ASN A 39 -12.73 -6.47 -11.23
CA ASN A 39 -11.71 -6.44 -12.28
C ASN A 39 -10.42 -5.72 -11.81
N ALA A 40 -10.07 -5.89 -10.53
CA ALA A 40 -8.92 -5.26 -9.87
C ALA A 40 -7.68 -6.16 -9.82
N GLU A 41 -7.83 -7.46 -10.10
CA GLU A 41 -6.81 -8.50 -9.86
C GLU A 41 -5.54 -8.35 -10.70
N LYS A 42 -5.61 -7.58 -11.79
CA LYS A 42 -4.45 -7.30 -12.67
C LYS A 42 -3.73 -6.00 -12.34
N VAL A 43 -4.28 -5.18 -11.45
CA VAL A 43 -3.83 -3.80 -11.24
C VAL A 43 -3.52 -3.52 -9.78
N LEU A 44 -4.30 -4.10 -8.86
CA LEU A 44 -4.16 -3.93 -7.42
C LEU A 44 -3.83 -5.29 -6.78
N GLY A 45 -3.12 -5.25 -5.66
CA GLY A 45 -2.83 -6.42 -4.83
C GLY A 45 -3.29 -6.20 -3.39
N ILE A 46 -3.17 -7.24 -2.57
CA ILE A 46 -3.19 -7.08 -1.11
C ILE A 46 -1.76 -7.18 -0.61
N HIS A 47 -1.47 -6.48 0.48
CA HIS A 47 -0.16 -6.50 1.10
C HIS A 47 -0.28 -6.77 2.59
N LEU A 48 0.55 -7.66 3.12
CA LEU A 48 0.69 -7.85 4.56
C LEU A 48 1.45 -6.64 5.12
N ILE A 49 0.83 -5.74 5.89
CA ILE A 49 1.43 -4.41 6.15
C ILE A 49 2.57 -4.45 7.17
N HIS A 50 3.82 -4.28 6.74
CA HIS A 50 4.97 -4.34 7.63
C HIS A 50 5.99 -3.23 7.38
N GLY A 51 6.82 -2.99 8.39
CA GLY A 51 8.04 -2.20 8.30
C GLY A 51 9.23 -3.06 8.67
N HIS A 52 10.35 -2.89 7.97
CA HIS A 52 11.57 -3.67 8.25
C HIS A 52 12.58 -2.94 9.14
N PHE A 53 12.45 -1.62 9.27
CA PHE A 53 13.35 -0.75 10.03
C PHE A 53 12.68 0.59 10.32
N GLU A 54 13.29 1.43 11.15
CA GLU A 54 12.84 2.82 11.28
C GLU A 54 13.49 3.71 10.22
N ILE A 55 12.68 4.54 9.55
CA ILE A 55 13.20 5.50 8.58
C ILE A 55 13.46 6.89 9.21
N PRO A 56 14.55 7.59 8.81
CA PRO A 56 14.93 8.88 9.37
C PRO A 56 13.87 9.97 9.19
N GLU A 57 13.94 11.01 10.02
CA GLU A 57 13.11 12.21 9.84
C GLU A 57 13.32 12.84 8.46
N ASN A 58 12.28 13.52 7.97
CA ASN A 58 12.28 14.18 6.64
C ASN A 58 12.56 13.24 5.45
N THR A 59 12.43 11.92 5.65
CA THR A 59 12.52 10.91 4.59
C THR A 59 11.23 10.10 4.47
N VAL A 60 11.03 9.48 3.31
CA VAL A 60 9.95 8.52 3.02
C VAL A 60 10.47 7.36 2.17
N MET A 61 9.75 6.25 2.17
CA MET A 61 10.04 5.11 1.29
C MET A 61 9.52 5.39 -0.12
N VAL A 62 10.40 5.30 -1.11
CA VAL A 62 10.06 5.49 -2.54
C VAL A 62 10.59 4.29 -3.33
N GLY A 63 9.67 3.62 -4.02
CA GLY A 63 9.97 2.57 -4.98
C GLY A 63 10.30 3.13 -6.36
N THR A 64 11.22 2.48 -7.06
CA THR A 64 11.55 2.73 -8.46
C THR A 64 11.58 1.39 -9.19
N ASN A 65 10.94 1.33 -10.35
CA ASN A 65 10.98 0.16 -11.22
C ASN A 65 12.16 0.25 -12.18
N PHE A 66 12.77 -0.89 -12.44
CA PHE A 66 13.84 -1.06 -13.41
C PHE A 66 13.39 -2.04 -14.47
N GLU A 67 13.65 -1.69 -15.72
CA GLU A 67 13.46 -2.57 -16.86
C GLU A 67 14.80 -3.21 -17.18
N ASN A 68 14.86 -4.54 -17.16
CA ASN A 68 16.07 -5.37 -17.41
C ASN A 68 17.14 -5.32 -16.29
N PRO A 69 17.00 -6.14 -15.23
CA PRO A 69 15.92 -7.08 -14.97
C PRO A 69 14.66 -6.36 -14.48
N ALA A 70 13.49 -6.95 -14.71
CA ALA A 70 12.23 -6.45 -14.14
C ALA A 70 12.28 -6.55 -12.61
N LEU A 71 12.56 -5.42 -11.98
CA LEU A 71 12.80 -5.31 -10.53
C LEU A 71 12.16 -4.04 -10.00
N ARG A 72 11.76 -4.10 -8.73
CA ARG A 72 11.42 -2.91 -7.94
C ARG A 72 12.47 -2.77 -6.84
N TRP A 73 12.99 -1.56 -6.68
CA TRP A 73 13.84 -1.18 -5.56
C TRP A 73 13.19 -0.07 -4.76
N THR A 74 13.06 -0.27 -3.45
CA THR A 74 12.53 0.74 -2.53
C THR A 74 13.64 1.25 -1.63
N LYS A 75 13.74 2.58 -1.51
CA LYS A 75 14.72 3.23 -0.63
C LYS A 75 14.12 4.41 0.11
N THR A 76 14.78 4.82 1.18
CA THR A 76 14.52 6.12 1.80
C THR A 76 14.98 7.25 0.89
N MET A 77 14.13 8.26 0.70
CA MET A 77 14.44 9.48 -0.04
C MET A 77 14.01 10.70 0.79
N LYS A 78 14.76 11.79 0.73
CA LYS A 78 14.35 13.02 1.41
C LYS A 78 13.13 13.62 0.74
N ILE A 79 12.23 14.20 1.54
CA ILE A 79 10.96 14.74 1.04
C ILE A 79 11.18 15.88 0.03
N ASP A 80 12.23 16.68 0.20
CA ASP A 80 12.59 17.80 -0.68
C ASP A 80 13.24 17.37 -2.01
N GLU A 81 13.73 16.13 -2.09
CA GLU A 81 14.30 15.53 -3.31
C GLU A 81 13.22 14.86 -4.19
N ILE A 82 11.99 14.74 -3.70
CA ILE A 82 10.88 14.09 -4.41
C ILE A 82 10.17 15.08 -5.33
N ASN A 83 9.95 14.68 -6.59
CA ASN A 83 9.05 15.40 -7.48
C ASN A 83 7.59 15.02 -7.18
N PRO A 84 6.78 15.90 -6.55
CA PRO A 84 5.41 15.56 -6.15
C PRO A 84 4.46 15.33 -7.34
N LEU A 85 4.85 15.70 -8.56
CA LEU A 85 4.08 15.49 -9.78
C LEU A 85 4.33 14.13 -10.44
N ASN A 86 5.37 13.41 -9.99
CA ASN A 86 5.78 12.13 -10.55
C ASN A 86 5.89 11.03 -9.49
N VAL A 87 5.19 11.20 -8.36
CA VAL A 87 5.09 10.15 -7.34
C VAL A 87 3.63 9.93 -6.96
N TYR A 88 3.33 8.70 -6.59
CA TYR A 88 2.01 8.32 -6.09
C TYR A 88 2.13 7.35 -4.91
N GLY A 89 1.04 7.17 -4.17
CA GLY A 89 0.98 6.16 -3.12
C GLY A 89 0.96 4.76 -3.72
N HIS A 90 1.81 3.87 -3.23
CA HIS A 90 1.98 2.53 -3.82
C HIS A 90 1.50 1.41 -2.90
N ILE A 91 1.86 1.47 -1.62
CA ILE A 91 1.38 0.51 -0.62
C ILE A 91 0.67 1.28 0.49
N PHE A 92 -0.55 0.87 0.76
CA PHE A 92 -1.49 1.57 1.63
C PHE A 92 -1.82 0.75 2.86
N THR A 93 -1.87 1.43 4.01
CA THR A 93 -2.47 0.91 5.25
C THR A 93 -3.78 1.64 5.52
N LEU A 94 -4.65 1.05 6.33
CA LEU A 94 -5.88 1.69 6.78
C LEU A 94 -5.60 2.47 8.08
N ALA A 95 -5.56 3.80 7.99
CA ALA A 95 -5.40 4.66 9.17
C ALA A 95 -6.75 5.32 9.51
N GLY A 96 -7.46 4.72 10.47
CA GLY A 96 -8.86 5.08 10.74
C GLY A 96 -9.76 4.54 9.63
N ASN A 97 -10.42 5.42 8.88
CA ASN A 97 -11.30 5.04 7.75
C ASN A 97 -10.71 5.43 6.39
N GLU A 98 -9.42 5.78 6.32
CA GLU A 98 -8.75 6.26 5.11
C GLU A 98 -7.59 5.35 4.72
N LEU A 99 -7.51 4.97 3.45
CA LEU A 99 -6.30 4.38 2.88
C LEU A 99 -5.21 5.44 2.83
N CYS A 100 -4.11 5.14 3.49
CA CYS A 100 -2.97 6.05 3.60
C CYS A 100 -1.72 5.35 3.09
N PRO A 101 -1.04 5.91 2.07
CA PRO A 101 0.18 5.31 1.58
C PRO A 101 1.28 5.44 2.63
N TYR A 102 1.99 4.35 2.89
CA TYR A 102 3.21 4.35 3.68
C TYR A 102 4.45 4.12 2.82
N GLU A 103 4.31 3.49 1.65
CA GLU A 103 5.30 3.53 0.57
C GLU A 103 4.77 4.31 -0.63
N LEU A 104 5.65 5.11 -1.23
CA LEU A 104 5.40 5.80 -2.49
C LEU A 104 6.08 5.05 -3.64
N GLN A 105 5.69 5.37 -4.86
CA GLN A 105 6.33 4.89 -6.08
C GLN A 105 6.59 6.08 -7.02
N ASP A 106 7.78 6.10 -7.60
CA ASP A 106 8.16 7.01 -8.67
C ASP A 106 7.58 6.54 -10.01
N GLY A 107 7.13 7.50 -10.81
CA GLY A 107 6.51 7.29 -12.11
C GLY A 107 5.04 7.72 -12.18
N PRO A 108 4.39 7.45 -13.32
CA PRO A 108 3.00 7.82 -13.53
C PRO A 108 2.06 6.96 -12.69
N LEU A 109 0.90 7.52 -12.36
CA LEU A 109 -0.20 6.76 -11.75
C LEU A 109 -0.59 5.57 -12.65
N PRO A 110 -0.86 4.40 -12.07
CA PRO A 110 -1.38 3.27 -12.83
C PRO A 110 -2.77 3.59 -13.39
N ASP A 111 -3.08 3.00 -14.54
CA ASP A 111 -4.43 3.08 -15.10
C ASP A 111 -5.39 2.22 -14.27
N LEU A 112 -6.31 2.88 -13.57
CA LEU A 112 -7.35 2.25 -12.76
C LEU A 112 -8.72 2.26 -13.46
N SER A 113 -8.80 2.66 -14.73
CA SER A 113 -10.08 2.84 -15.44
C SER A 113 -10.89 1.55 -15.58
N SER A 114 -10.23 0.40 -15.52
CA SER A 114 -10.84 -0.92 -15.59
C SER A 114 -11.34 -1.45 -14.25
N VAL A 115 -11.00 -0.78 -13.14
CA VAL A 115 -11.39 -1.17 -11.77
C VAL A 115 -12.79 -0.65 -11.47
N GLY A 116 -13.65 -1.52 -10.95
CA GLY A 116 -15.02 -1.16 -10.58
C GLY A 116 -15.08 -0.03 -9.54
N TYR A 117 -15.93 0.96 -9.77
CA TYR A 117 -16.02 2.17 -8.93
C TYR A 117 -16.27 1.91 -7.44
N SER A 118 -16.92 0.81 -7.08
CA SER A 118 -17.19 0.46 -5.67
C SER A 118 -16.07 -0.36 -5.00
N PHE A 119 -15.02 -0.74 -5.73
CA PHE A 119 -13.96 -1.62 -5.24
C PHE A 119 -13.39 -1.17 -3.89
N LEU A 120 -12.94 0.08 -3.79
CA LEU A 120 -12.36 0.60 -2.54
C LEU A 120 -13.35 0.58 -1.39
N THR A 121 -14.63 0.85 -1.67
CA THR A 121 -15.67 0.84 -0.64
C THR A 121 -15.91 -0.58 -0.13
N ASP A 122 -15.99 -1.55 -1.04
CA ASP A 122 -16.28 -2.94 -0.68
C ASP A 122 -15.07 -3.61 -0.02
N PHE A 123 -13.85 -3.29 -0.50
CA PHE A 123 -12.59 -3.67 0.15
C PHE A 123 -12.52 -3.14 1.58
N LEU A 124 -12.71 -1.84 1.80
CA LEU A 124 -12.65 -1.24 3.14
C LEU A 124 -13.70 -1.80 4.09
N LYS A 125 -14.94 -2.00 3.60
CA LYS A 125 -15.99 -2.65 4.39
C LYS A 125 -15.59 -4.05 4.81
N TYR A 126 -14.98 -4.83 3.91
CA TYR A 126 -14.53 -6.18 4.21
C TYR A 126 -13.42 -6.17 5.27
N ILE A 127 -12.39 -5.36 5.07
CA ILE A 127 -11.25 -5.24 5.99
C ILE A 127 -11.70 -4.86 7.41
N VAL A 128 -12.56 -3.84 7.54
CA VAL A 128 -13.06 -3.40 8.85
C VAL A 128 -13.99 -4.44 9.47
N LYS A 129 -14.90 -5.04 8.70
CA LYS A 129 -15.84 -6.06 9.22
C LYS A 129 -15.13 -7.30 9.74
N THR A 130 -13.95 -7.62 9.18
CA THR A 130 -13.17 -8.81 9.52
C THR A 130 -11.97 -8.51 10.44
N ASN A 131 -11.83 -7.26 10.91
CA ASN A 131 -10.72 -6.80 11.76
C ASN A 131 -9.32 -7.05 11.14
N LEU A 132 -9.20 -6.96 9.81
CA LEU A 132 -7.93 -7.14 9.10
C LEU A 132 -7.15 -5.84 8.91
N GLN A 133 -7.64 -4.71 9.42
CA GLN A 133 -7.08 -3.36 9.18
C GLN A 133 -5.63 -3.17 9.61
N ASP A 134 -5.18 -3.91 10.63
CA ASP A 134 -3.82 -3.85 11.16
C ASP A 134 -2.90 -4.92 10.55
N ILE A 135 -3.40 -5.69 9.57
CA ILE A 135 -2.72 -6.84 8.96
C ILE A 135 -2.66 -6.71 7.44
N ILE A 136 -3.77 -6.34 6.81
CA ILE A 136 -3.91 -6.26 5.36
C ILE A 136 -4.04 -4.81 4.89
N GLY A 137 -3.21 -4.48 3.93
CA GLY A 137 -3.20 -3.26 3.13
C GLY A 137 -3.53 -3.53 1.68
N LEU A 138 -3.49 -2.45 0.89
CA LEU A 138 -3.72 -2.45 -0.55
C LEU A 138 -2.42 -2.05 -1.27
#